data_AF-A0A3R6UFB6-F1
#
_entry.id   AF-A0A3R6UFB6-F1
#
_cell.length_a   1.000
_cell.length_b   1.000
_cell.length_c   1.000
_cell.angle_alpha   90.00
_cell.angle_beta   90.00
_cell.angle_gamma   90.00
#
_symmetry.space_group_name_H-M   'P 1'
#
loop_
_entity.id
_entity.type
_entity.pdbx_description
1 polymer ?
#
loop_
_entity_poly.entity_id
_entity_poly.type
_entity_poly.pdbx_seq_one_letter_code
_entity_poly.pdbx_strand_id
1 'polypeptide(L)'
;MMEMKRKIRKKWKMVVAVVLVVAVMVGSDLDWNEKRVEGEPDVVSSMIVNNEQYLTVVANRNEIENEEEFTKLLVKMYEENSFHSVKFSTDMVDTEKVYMKVYFWRDEIKKSRYKLRMETTTKNAKYCILFVDI
;
A
#
# COMPACT_ATOMS: atom_id res chain seq x y z
N MET A 1 -42.01 -19.52 41.38
CA MET A 1 -41.70 -18.36 40.50
C MET A 1 -40.20 -18.07 40.33
N MET A 2 -39.37 -18.23 41.38
CA MET A 2 -37.91 -17.95 41.32
C MET A 2 -37.11 -18.90 40.40
N GLU A 3 -37.48 -20.18 40.30
CA GLU A 3 -36.77 -21.14 39.46
C GLU A 3 -36.95 -20.90 37.94
N MET A 4 -38.13 -20.44 37.54
CA MET A 4 -38.45 -20.14 36.15
C MET A 4 -37.64 -18.95 35.64
N LYS A 5 -37.51 -17.89 36.46
CA LYS A 5 -36.63 -16.74 36.19
C LYS A 5 -35.16 -17.13 36.09
N ARG A 6 -34.70 -18.16 36.83
CA ARG A 6 -33.32 -18.70 36.74
C ARG A 6 -33.10 -19.45 35.43
N LYS A 7 -34.05 -20.29 35.00
CA LYS A 7 -33.99 -21.01 33.72
C LYS A 7 -34.00 -20.04 32.53
N ILE A 8 -34.83 -19.01 32.56
CA ILE A 8 -34.90 -17.97 31.51
C ILE A 8 -33.59 -17.17 31.44
N ARG A 9 -33.04 -16.72 32.58
CA ARG A 9 -31.74 -16.02 32.62
C ARG A 9 -30.59 -16.87 32.06
N LYS A 10 -30.58 -18.18 32.34
CA LYS A 10 -29.58 -19.09 31.76
C LYS A 10 -29.72 -19.21 30.24
N LYS A 11 -30.95 -19.37 29.73
CA LYS A 11 -31.20 -19.39 28.28
C LYS A 11 -30.77 -18.09 27.59
N TRP A 12 -31.10 -16.93 28.17
CA TRP A 12 -30.67 -15.63 27.64
C TRP A 12 -29.15 -15.45 27.65
N LYS A 13 -28.46 -15.87 28.72
CA LYS A 13 -26.99 -15.85 28.76
C LYS A 13 -26.37 -16.74 27.68
N MET A 14 -26.95 -17.91 27.40
CA MET A 14 -26.50 -18.77 26.31
C MET A 14 -26.71 -18.14 24.95
N VAL A 15 -27.87 -17.49 24.73
CA VAL A 15 -28.14 -16.76 23.47
C VAL A 15 -27.12 -15.63 23.27
N VAL A 16 -26.85 -14.85 24.31
CA VAL A 16 -25.86 -13.75 24.25
C VAL A 16 -24.45 -14.29 23.96
N ALA A 17 -24.06 -15.41 24.57
CA ALA A 17 -22.77 -16.05 24.30
C ALA A 17 -22.66 -16.54 22.85
N VAL A 18 -23.72 -17.14 22.30
CA VAL A 18 -23.74 -17.59 20.89
C VAL A 18 -23.63 -16.41 19.94
N VAL A 19 -24.38 -15.32 20.18
CA VAL A 19 -24.32 -14.10 19.36
C VAL A 19 -22.92 -13.48 19.39
N LEU A 20 -22.26 -13.45 20.55
CA LEU A 20 -20.88 -12.97 20.68
C LEU A 20 -19.88 -13.81 19.86
N VAL A 21 -20.01 -15.14 19.86
CA VAL A 21 -19.15 -16.02 19.06
C VAL A 21 -19.36 -15.80 17.56
N VAL A 22 -20.62 -15.65 17.12
CA VAL A 22 -20.94 -15.36 15.72
C VAL A 22 -20.39 -13.99 15.30
N ALA A 23 -20.48 -12.98 16.17
CA ALA A 23 -19.92 -11.65 15.88
C ALA A 23 -18.40 -11.66 15.72
N VAL A 24 -17.67 -12.48 16.50
CA VAL A 24 -16.22 -12.64 16.35
C VAL A 24 -15.86 -13.38 15.05
N MET A 25 -16.63 -14.39 14.66
CA MET A 25 -16.43 -15.09 13.38
C MET A 25 -16.68 -14.17 12.19
N VAL A 26 -17.78 -13.41 12.18
CA VAL A 26 -18.12 -12.49 11.08
C VAL A 26 -17.21 -11.26 11.04
N GLY A 27 -16.77 -10.77 12.21
CA GLY A 27 -15.88 -9.60 12.31
C GLY A 27 -14.47 -9.84 11.75
N SER A 28 -14.08 -11.10 11.54
CA SER A 28 -12.78 -11.47 10.97
C SER A 28 -12.78 -11.45 9.43
N ASP A 29 -13.95 -11.51 8.79
CA ASP A 29 -14.13 -11.53 7.33
C ASP A 29 -14.39 -10.14 6.72
N LEU A 30 -14.29 -9.07 7.51
CA LEU A 30 -14.16 -7.72 6.96
C LEU A 30 -12.74 -7.55 6.40
N ASP A 31 -12.42 -8.38 5.42
CA ASP A 31 -11.31 -8.15 4.52
C ASP A 31 -11.65 -6.84 3.81
N TRP A 32 -11.01 -5.76 4.26
CA TRP A 32 -11.05 -4.44 3.68
C TRP A 32 -10.32 -4.51 2.33
N ASN A 33 -10.93 -5.26 1.41
CA ASN A 33 -10.56 -5.33 0.02
C ASN A 33 -10.93 -3.98 -0.57
N GLU A 34 -10.07 -3.01 -0.34
CA GLU A 34 -9.95 -1.81 -1.15
C GLU A 34 -10.00 -2.31 -2.60
N LYS A 35 -11.11 -2.02 -3.29
CA LYS A 35 -11.38 -2.59 -4.61
C LYS A 35 -10.17 -2.28 -5.48
N ARG A 36 -9.51 -3.33 -6.00
CA ARG A 36 -8.38 -3.19 -6.91
C ARG A 36 -8.86 -2.47 -8.16
N VAL A 37 -8.56 -1.18 -8.25
CA VAL A 37 -8.82 -0.37 -9.45
C VAL A 37 -7.58 -0.45 -10.32
N GLU A 38 -7.70 -1.08 -11.48
CA GLU A 38 -6.62 -1.08 -12.46
C GLU A 38 -6.34 0.34 -12.95
N GLY A 39 -5.07 0.70 -13.07
CA GLY A 39 -4.70 2.08 -13.36
C GLY A 39 -3.22 2.32 -13.63
N GLU A 40 -2.87 3.60 -13.64
CA GLU A 40 -1.50 4.06 -13.82
C GLU A 40 -0.63 3.71 -12.61
N PRO A 41 0.68 3.45 -12.82
CA PRO A 41 1.59 3.19 -11.72
C PRO A 41 1.78 4.45 -10.88
N ASP A 42 1.80 4.29 -9.56
CA ASP A 42 1.90 5.43 -8.64
C ASP A 42 2.81 5.15 -7.45
N VAL A 43 3.42 6.19 -6.91
CA VAL A 43 4.29 6.11 -5.73
C VAL A 43 3.44 6.22 -4.49
N VAL A 44 3.53 5.22 -3.61
CA VAL A 44 2.73 5.18 -2.36
C VAL A 44 3.56 5.48 -1.12
N SER A 45 4.89 5.37 -1.24
CA SER A 45 5.81 5.69 -0.16
C SER A 45 7.15 6.13 -0.74
N SER A 46 7.76 7.09 -0.07
CA SER A 46 9.12 7.54 -0.33
C SER A 46 9.88 7.64 0.99
N MET A 47 11.12 7.19 1.00
CA MET A 47 12.00 7.26 2.17
C MET A 47 13.41 7.61 1.70
N ILE A 48 14.10 8.45 2.45
CA ILE A 48 15.49 8.80 2.19
C ILE A 48 16.34 8.28 3.33
N VAL A 49 17.40 7.55 2.99
CA VAL A 49 18.36 7.00 3.97
C VAL A 49 19.76 7.19 3.40
N ASN A 50 20.66 7.81 4.16
CA ASN A 50 22.07 7.99 3.78
C ASN A 50 22.29 8.59 2.37
N ASN A 51 21.54 9.63 2.01
CA ASN A 51 21.62 10.26 0.67
C ASN A 51 21.20 9.35 -0.51
N GLU A 52 20.48 8.26 -0.22
CA GLU A 52 19.83 7.40 -1.20
C GLU A 52 18.31 7.48 -1.04
N GLN A 53 17.58 7.47 -2.16
CA GLN A 53 16.13 7.56 -2.18
C GLN A 53 15.51 6.21 -2.48
N TYR A 54 14.54 5.82 -1.66
CA TYR A 54 13.81 4.57 -1.75
C TYR A 54 12.33 4.86 -2.02
N LEU A 55 11.86 4.47 -3.20
CA LEU A 55 10.48 4.63 -3.63
C LEU A 55 9.77 3.27 -3.61
N THR A 56 8.55 3.27 -3.10
CA THR A 56 7.62 2.15 -3.24
C THR A 56 6.55 2.53 -4.25
N VAL A 57 6.51 1.79 -5.35
CA VAL A 57 5.62 2.00 -6.48
C VAL A 57 4.60 0.86 -6.52
N VAL A 58 3.35 1.19 -6.78
CA VAL A 58 2.29 0.23 -7.06
C VAL A 58 1.92 0.35 -8.53
N ALA A 59 1.99 -0.75 -9.26
CA ALA A 59 1.75 -0.78 -10.69
C ALA A 59 0.26 -0.71 -11.05
N ASN A 60 -0.63 -0.98 -10.08
CA ASN A 60 -2.08 -1.03 -10.22
C ASN A 60 -2.53 -1.92 -11.39
N ARG A 61 -1.86 -3.07 -11.57
CA ARG A 61 -2.13 -4.03 -12.64
C ARG A 61 -1.74 -5.43 -12.20
N ASN A 62 -2.35 -6.44 -12.80
CA ASN A 62 -2.11 -7.84 -12.44
C ASN A 62 -0.81 -8.41 -13.01
N GLU A 63 -0.33 -7.86 -14.14
CA GLU A 63 0.86 -8.34 -14.83
C GLU A 63 1.65 -7.19 -15.46
N ILE A 64 2.96 -7.36 -15.56
CA ILE A 64 3.87 -6.48 -16.30
C ILE A 64 4.44 -7.34 -17.44
N GLU A 65 3.92 -7.15 -18.65
CA GLU A 65 4.30 -7.93 -19.83
C GLU A 65 5.77 -7.70 -20.23
N ASN A 66 6.21 -6.44 -20.18
CA ASN A 66 7.57 -6.03 -20.53
C ASN A 66 8.19 -5.20 -19.38
N GLU A 67 9.04 -5.86 -18.59
CA GLU A 67 9.71 -5.23 -17.45
C GLU A 67 10.64 -4.08 -17.87
N GLU A 68 11.25 -4.14 -19.06
CA GLU A 68 12.16 -3.11 -19.55
C GLU A 68 11.40 -1.84 -19.97
N GLU A 69 10.31 -1.99 -20.72
CA GLU A 69 9.44 -0.86 -21.08
C GLU A 69 8.79 -0.23 -19.85
N PHE A 70 8.35 -1.06 -18.90
CA PHE A 70 7.80 -0.57 -17.65
C PHE A 70 8.83 0.19 -16.82
N THR A 71 10.08 -0.28 -16.79
CA THR A 71 11.19 0.43 -16.14
C THR A 71 11.44 1.79 -16.81
N LYS A 72 11.48 1.84 -18.14
CA LYS A 72 11.63 3.10 -18.89
C LYS A 72 10.48 4.07 -18.60
N LEU A 73 9.26 3.56 -18.50
CA LEU A 73 8.09 4.35 -18.12
C LEU A 73 8.26 4.97 -16.72
N LEU A 74 8.64 4.17 -15.72
CA LEU A 74 8.84 4.66 -14.35
C LEU A 74 9.96 5.69 -14.24
N VAL A 75 11.08 5.48 -14.96
CA VAL A 75 12.17 6.46 -15.01
C VAL A 75 11.68 7.76 -15.62
N LYS A 76 10.94 7.70 -16.74
CA LYS A 76 10.36 8.89 -17.37
C LYS A 76 9.39 9.61 -16.42
N MET A 77 8.51 8.89 -15.73
CA MET A 77 7.58 9.49 -14.77
C MET A 77 8.29 10.15 -13.59
N TYR A 78 9.39 9.56 -13.13
CA TYR A 78 10.25 10.13 -12.09
C TYR A 78 10.94 11.41 -12.57
N GLU A 79 11.53 11.41 -13.77
CA GLU A 79 12.16 12.59 -14.37
C GLU A 79 11.15 13.71 -14.62
N GLU A 80 9.96 13.39 -15.11
CA GLU A 80 8.87 14.34 -15.37
C GLU A 80 8.10 14.76 -14.10
N ASN A 81 8.35 14.10 -12.95
CA ASN A 81 7.61 14.30 -11.71
C ASN A 81 6.08 14.16 -11.89
N SER A 82 5.68 13.16 -12.67
CA SER A 82 4.30 12.97 -13.12
C SER A 82 3.47 12.02 -12.28
N PHE A 83 4.04 11.44 -11.21
CA PHE A 83 3.26 10.65 -10.25
C PHE A 83 2.13 11.46 -9.64
N HIS A 84 1.04 10.76 -9.30
CA HIS A 84 -0.19 11.39 -8.85
C HIS A 84 -0.16 11.63 -7.34
N SER A 85 0.20 10.62 -6.55
CA SER A 85 0.18 10.71 -5.08
C SER A 85 1.37 11.45 -4.49
N VAL A 86 2.48 11.57 -5.23
CA VAL A 86 3.73 12.17 -4.74
C VAL A 86 4.27 13.16 -5.75
N LYS A 87 4.67 14.33 -5.27
CA LYS A 87 5.47 15.29 -6.04
C LYS A 87 6.87 15.42 -5.43
N PHE A 88 7.85 15.46 -6.31
CA PHE A 88 9.25 15.67 -5.95
C PHE A 88 9.65 17.14 -6.17
N SER A 89 10.24 17.76 -5.15
CA SER A 89 10.88 19.08 -5.24
C SER A 89 12.31 18.96 -5.79
N THR A 90 12.73 19.91 -6.62
CA THR A 90 14.07 19.97 -7.23
C THR A 90 15.14 20.63 -6.34
N ASP A 91 14.77 21.16 -5.18
CA ASP A 91 15.51 22.30 -4.63
C ASP A 91 16.56 21.97 -3.55
N MET A 92 16.78 20.70 -3.19
CA MET A 92 17.62 20.40 -2.04
C MET A 92 18.48 19.16 -2.20
N VAL A 93 19.77 19.30 -2.55
CA VAL A 93 20.84 18.25 -2.54
C VAL A 93 20.79 17.34 -3.77
N ASP A 94 21.88 16.68 -4.16
CA ASP A 94 21.88 15.67 -5.24
C ASP A 94 21.84 14.27 -4.61
N THR A 95 20.75 13.53 -4.80
CA THR A 95 20.71 12.10 -4.42
C THR A 95 21.47 11.32 -5.49
N GLU A 96 22.51 10.58 -5.09
CA GLU A 96 23.34 9.87 -6.07
C GLU A 96 22.62 8.64 -6.65
N LYS A 97 21.66 8.07 -5.90
CA LYS A 97 20.96 6.83 -6.26
C LYS A 97 19.50 6.81 -5.84
N VAL A 98 18.67 6.29 -6.74
CA VAL A 98 17.24 6.06 -6.52
C VAL A 98 16.94 4.58 -6.68
N TYR A 99 16.35 3.98 -5.65
CA TYR A 99 15.88 2.62 -5.63
C TYR A 99 14.35 2.61 -5.71
N MET A 100 13.80 1.87 -6.67
CA MET A 100 12.35 1.68 -6.76
C MET A 100 12.00 0.21 -6.55
N LYS A 101 11.06 -0.03 -5.62
CA LYS A 101 10.43 -1.34 -5.41
C LYS A 101 9.02 -1.28 -5.99
N VAL A 102 8.73 -2.13 -6.96
CA VAL A 102 7.44 -2.19 -7.63
C VAL A 102 6.65 -3.41 -7.14
N TYR A 103 5.40 -3.15 -6.73
CA TYR A 103 4.40 -4.15 -6.36
C TYR A 103 3.23 -4.09 -7.36
N PHE A 104 2.54 -5.19 -7.60
CA PHE A 104 1.34 -5.15 -8.46
C PHE A 104 0.22 -4.35 -7.80
N TRP A 105 0.03 -4.59 -6.50
CA TRP A 105 -1.04 -4.00 -5.70
C TRP A 105 -0.56 -3.58 -4.30
N ARG A 106 -1.27 -2.64 -3.66
CA ARG A 106 -0.96 -2.12 -2.32
C ARG A 106 -0.94 -3.21 -1.24
N ASP A 107 -1.81 -4.21 -1.34
CA ASP A 107 -1.91 -5.31 -0.36
C ASP A 107 -0.69 -6.26 -0.40
N GLU A 108 0.05 -6.28 -1.51
CA GLU A 108 1.28 -7.08 -1.63
C GLU A 108 2.47 -6.47 -0.88
N ILE A 109 2.43 -5.17 -0.60
CA ILE A 109 3.43 -4.47 0.21
C ILE A 109 3.47 -5.06 1.62
N LYS A 110 2.29 -5.31 2.23
CA LYS A 110 2.18 -5.95 3.55
C LYS A 110 2.78 -7.36 3.56
N LYS A 111 2.69 -8.06 2.43
CA LYS A 111 3.27 -9.41 2.23
C LYS A 111 4.75 -9.36 1.85
N SER A 112 5.33 -8.17 1.67
CA SER A 112 6.71 -7.94 1.22
C SER A 112 7.08 -8.68 -0.07
N ARG A 113 6.11 -8.94 -0.95
CA ARG A 113 6.31 -9.62 -2.24
C ARG A 113 6.41 -8.58 -3.36
N TYR A 114 7.57 -7.97 -3.51
CA TYR A 114 7.82 -7.07 -4.64
C TYR A 114 8.12 -7.88 -5.91
N LYS A 115 7.66 -7.38 -7.05
CA LYS A 115 7.89 -8.03 -8.35
C LYS A 115 9.20 -7.57 -8.99
N LEU A 116 9.47 -6.27 -8.91
CA LEU A 116 10.62 -5.65 -9.57
C LEU A 116 11.35 -4.76 -8.57
N ARG A 117 12.68 -4.85 -8.62
CA ARG A 117 13.58 -3.90 -7.95
C ARG A 117 14.48 -3.32 -9.00
N MET A 118 14.48 -1.99 -9.09
CA MET A 118 15.37 -1.26 -9.99
C MET A 118 16.19 -0.24 -9.20
N GLU A 119 17.40 -0.04 -9.67
CA GLU A 119 18.34 0.97 -9.20
C GLU A 119 18.63 1.89 -10.38
N THR A 120 18.45 3.19 -10.19
CA THR A 120 18.80 4.19 -11.20
C THR A 120 19.66 5.28 -10.56
N THR A 121 20.74 5.62 -11.24
CA THR A 121 21.63 6.73 -10.88
C THR A 121 21.15 7.95 -11.65
N THR A 122 20.51 8.90 -10.97
CA THR A 122 20.05 10.14 -11.61
C THR A 122 20.95 11.29 -11.18
N LYS A 123 21.45 12.06 -12.16
CA LYS A 123 22.29 13.24 -11.92
C LYS A 123 21.51 14.45 -11.38
N ASN A 124 20.18 14.37 -11.38
CA ASN A 124 19.24 15.41 -10.92
C ASN A 124 18.12 14.72 -10.13
N ALA A 125 18.47 14.04 -9.04
CA ALA A 125 17.46 13.38 -8.22
C ALA A 125 16.59 14.43 -7.50
N LYS A 126 15.28 14.21 -7.53
CA LYS A 126 14.28 15.14 -7.00
C LYS A 126 13.80 14.64 -5.63
N TYR A 127 13.79 15.53 -4.65
CA TYR A 127 13.51 15.27 -3.24
C TYR A 127 12.03 15.09 -3.00
N CYS A 128 11.64 14.17 -2.13
CA CYS A 128 10.28 14.15 -1.62
C CYS A 128 10.14 15.14 -0.48
N ILE A 129 9.39 16.22 -0.71
CA ILE A 129 8.60 16.86 0.35
C ILE A 129 7.23 17.12 -0.25
N LEU A 130 6.19 16.83 0.52
CA LEU A 130 4.75 16.97 0.24
C LEU A 130 4.10 15.68 -0.29
N PHE A 131 3.62 14.87 0.66
CA PHE A 131 2.35 14.16 0.44
C PHE A 131 1.32 15.26 0.11
N VAL A 132 0.79 15.25 -1.11
CA VAL A 132 -0.34 16.11 -1.43
C VAL A 132 -1.53 15.45 -0.76
N ASP A 133 -1.83 15.85 0.48
CA ASP A 133 -3.13 15.58 1.08
C ASP A 133 -4.18 16.15 0.12
N ILE A 134 -4.99 15.25 -0.48
CA ILE A 134 -6.22 15.60 -1.19
C ILE A 134 -7.26 16.00 -0.15
#